data_AF-A0A553LAU2-F1
#
_entry.id   AF-A0A553LAU2-F1
#
_cell.length_a   1.000
_cell.length_b   1.000
_cell.length_c   1.000
_cell.angle_alpha   90.00
_cell.angle_beta   90.00
_cell.angle_gamma   90.00
#
_symmetry.space_group_name_H-M   'P 1'
#
loop_
_entity.id
_entity.type
_entity.pdbx_description
1 polymer ?
#
loop_
_entity_poly.entity_id
_entity_poly.type
_entity_poly.pdbx_seq_one_letter_code
_entity_poly.pdbx_strand_id
1 'polypeptide(L)'
;MKWTIFCRLSRIICGALLASLISFSSWAILIPTGVDNVLLEVDNQGTLVAARNISVNGLLYDVEFDDRSFTDIFGDATGLDAISDVEAFDFSVALLDFVLIDLNNFLFDSLPLTTLGCENADICQVMTPFDVSQTEVSVARAVNVASINGDSVTLGNTTPLAPGLGRPRPLPPVDPPTELAVYANWSLSNVAIDVPEPPPWTILLAMVLIFARRRLNHPRQTTS
;
A
#
# COMPACT_ATOMS: atom_id res chain seq x y z
N MET A 1 32.19 -72.51 49.58
CA MET A 1 32.73 -71.13 49.59
C MET A 1 31.55 -70.19 49.35
N LYS A 2 31.06 -69.47 50.37
CA LYS A 2 31.43 -68.06 50.69
C LYS A 2 30.95 -67.13 49.53
N TRP A 3 30.01 -66.19 49.64
CA TRP A 3 29.43 -65.41 50.74
C TRP A 3 28.04 -64.83 50.36
N THR A 4 27.17 -64.69 51.35
CA THR A 4 26.09 -63.69 51.44
C THR A 4 26.68 -62.30 51.71
N ILE A 5 26.03 -61.19 51.28
CA ILE A 5 26.00 -59.87 51.96
C ILE A 5 25.13 -58.84 51.19
N PHE A 6 24.10 -58.31 51.88
CA PHE A 6 23.48 -56.96 51.87
C PHE A 6 22.94 -56.39 50.53
N CYS A 7 21.67 -56.02 50.33
CA CYS A 7 20.57 -55.46 51.13
C CYS A 7 20.83 -54.09 51.78
N ARG A 8 20.02 -53.11 51.31
CA ARG A 8 19.84 -51.68 51.70
C ARG A 8 20.81 -50.67 51.07
N LEU A 9 20.28 -49.80 50.21
CA LEU A 9 19.96 -48.39 50.51
C LEU A 9 19.14 -47.85 49.32
N SER A 10 17.89 -47.42 49.55
CA SER A 10 17.54 -45.99 49.72
C SER A 10 17.56 -45.25 48.38
N ARG A 11 16.39 -45.06 47.75
CA ARG A 11 15.65 -43.77 47.65
C ARG A 11 16.44 -42.69 46.91
N ILE A 12 15.73 -41.83 46.16
CA ILE A 12 16.22 -40.72 45.29
C ILE A 12 16.39 -41.28 43.86
N ILE A 13 15.55 -41.02 42.85
CA ILE A 13 14.94 -39.76 42.40
C ILE A 13 13.59 -40.10 41.74
N CYS A 14 12.49 -39.77 42.42
CA CYS A 14 11.17 -39.67 41.83
C CYS A 14 10.82 -38.18 41.85
N GLY A 15 10.46 -37.61 40.69
CA GLY A 15 9.88 -36.27 40.61
C GLY A 15 10.82 -35.18 40.10
N ALA A 16 10.95 -35.10 38.77
CA ALA A 16 11.17 -33.83 38.08
C ALA A 16 10.72 -33.95 36.61
N LEU A 17 9.45 -34.31 36.41
CA LEU A 17 8.76 -34.02 35.15
C LEU A 17 8.40 -32.53 35.20
N LEU A 18 9.38 -31.70 34.83
CA LEU A 18 9.19 -30.28 34.57
C LEU A 18 8.32 -30.16 33.32
N ALA A 19 7.01 -30.04 33.53
CA ALA A 19 6.07 -29.57 32.53
C ALA A 19 6.42 -28.11 32.22
N SER A 20 7.26 -27.91 31.19
CA SER A 20 7.49 -26.60 30.60
C SER A 20 6.22 -26.18 29.87
N LEU A 21 5.32 -25.51 30.60
CA LEU A 21 4.17 -24.81 30.03
C LEU A 21 4.72 -23.61 29.25
N ILE A 22 5.00 -23.83 27.97
CA ILE A 22 5.24 -22.76 27.02
C ILE A 22 3.92 -21.98 26.96
N SER A 23 3.87 -20.86 27.67
CA SER A 23 2.85 -19.83 27.47
C SER A 23 3.09 -19.26 26.08
N PHE A 24 2.48 -19.89 25.08
CA PHE A 24 2.21 -19.22 23.81
C PHE A 24 1.24 -18.09 24.15
N SER A 25 1.80 -16.90 24.40
CA SER A 25 1.03 -15.70 24.14
C SER A 25 0.66 -15.81 22.66
N SER A 26 -0.62 -16.00 22.38
CA SER A 26 -1.12 -15.93 21.02
C SER A 26 -1.01 -14.47 20.61
N TRP A 27 0.11 -14.12 19.97
CA TRP A 27 0.19 -12.90 19.19
C TRP A 27 -0.67 -13.22 17.97
N ALA A 28 -1.93 -12.78 18.01
CA ALA A 28 -2.76 -12.75 16.82
C ALA A 28 -2.13 -11.71 15.89
N ILE A 29 -1.21 -12.15 15.04
CA ILE A 29 -0.73 -11.37 13.91
C ILE A 29 -1.89 -11.42 12.91
N LEU A 30 -2.65 -10.32 12.84
CA LEU A 30 -3.46 -10.07 11.66
C LEU A 30 -2.48 -9.95 10.50
N ILE A 31 -2.39 -10.99 9.68
CA ILE A 31 -1.77 -10.88 8.37
C ILE A 31 -2.88 -10.25 7.51
N PRO A 32 -2.80 -8.97 7.13
CA PRO A 32 -3.73 -8.42 6.16
C PRO A 32 -3.50 -9.20 4.87
N THR A 33 -4.37 -10.17 4.58
CA THR A 33 -4.51 -10.73 3.24
C THR A 33 -5.45 -9.79 2.49
N GLY A 34 -5.02 -8.54 2.31
CA GLY A 34 -5.72 -7.58 1.47
C GLY A 34 -5.65 -8.10 0.05
N VAL A 35 -6.74 -8.65 -0.45
CA VAL A 35 -7.05 -8.43 -1.86
C VAL A 35 -7.48 -6.97 -1.87
N ASP A 36 -6.54 -6.08 -2.21
CA ASP A 36 -6.74 -4.65 -2.10
C ASP A 36 -7.92 -4.24 -2.99
N ASN A 37 -8.99 -3.74 -2.37
CA ASN A 37 -10.13 -3.20 -3.10
C ASN A 37 -9.75 -1.82 -3.62
N VAL A 38 -9.03 -1.81 -4.74
CA VAL A 38 -8.71 -0.60 -5.47
C VAL A 38 -10.02 0.03 -5.94
N LEU A 39 -10.26 1.27 -5.55
CA LEU A 39 -11.44 2.03 -5.96
C LEU A 39 -11.05 2.94 -7.11
N LEU A 40 -11.57 2.67 -8.31
CA LEU A 40 -11.39 3.54 -9.46
C LEU A 40 -12.43 4.66 -9.42
N GLU A 41 -11.98 5.91 -9.48
CA GLU A 41 -12.83 7.09 -9.56
C GLU A 41 -12.95 7.54 -11.01
N VAL A 42 -14.18 7.50 -11.50
CA VAL A 42 -14.52 7.82 -12.87
C VAL A 42 -15.48 9.01 -12.86
N ASP A 43 -15.25 9.99 -13.73
CA ASP A 43 -16.12 11.15 -13.84
C ASP A 43 -17.46 10.82 -14.56
N ASN A 44 -18.29 11.84 -14.79
CA ASN A 44 -19.59 11.67 -15.44
C ASN A 44 -19.47 11.32 -16.95
N GLN A 45 -18.28 11.41 -17.51
CA GLN A 45 -17.96 11.18 -18.91
C GLN A 45 -17.34 9.79 -19.14
N GLY A 46 -17.04 9.06 -18.07
CA GLY A 46 -16.39 7.76 -18.15
C GLY A 46 -14.86 7.85 -18.13
N THR A 47 -14.29 9.00 -17.77
CA THR A 47 -12.85 9.21 -17.69
C THR A 47 -12.33 8.86 -16.30
N LEU A 48 -11.28 8.04 -16.22
CA LEU A 48 -10.55 7.73 -14.98
C LEU A 48 -9.79 8.97 -14.52
N VAL A 49 -10.19 9.52 -13.38
CA VAL A 49 -9.60 10.73 -12.79
C VAL A 49 -8.74 10.43 -11.58
N ALA A 50 -9.01 9.33 -10.88
CA ALA A 50 -8.23 8.91 -9.71
C ALA A 50 -8.41 7.41 -9.43
N ALA A 51 -7.55 6.87 -8.57
CA ALA A 51 -7.71 5.54 -7.97
C ALA A 51 -7.27 5.57 -6.50
N ARG A 52 -7.97 4.84 -5.65
CA ARG A 52 -7.75 4.83 -4.19
C ARG A 52 -7.36 3.45 -3.70
N ASN A 53 -6.65 3.40 -2.58
CA ASN A 53 -6.23 2.18 -1.88
C ASN A 53 -5.31 1.27 -2.71
N ILE A 54 -4.39 1.86 -3.47
CA ILE A 54 -3.39 1.15 -4.23
C ILE A 54 -2.27 0.72 -3.29
N SER A 55 -1.94 -0.57 -3.30
CA SER A 55 -0.90 -1.13 -2.43
C SER A 55 0.47 -0.98 -3.05
N VAL A 56 1.33 -0.22 -2.37
CA VAL A 56 2.72 0.02 -2.75
C VAL A 56 3.60 -0.31 -1.55
N ASN A 57 4.39 -1.38 -1.66
CA ASN A 57 5.28 -1.83 -0.60
C ASN A 57 4.61 -2.02 0.77
N GLY A 58 3.34 -2.43 0.79
CA GLY A 58 2.57 -2.70 2.01
C GLY A 58 1.93 -1.47 2.66
N LEU A 59 2.02 -0.30 2.03
CA LEU A 59 1.24 0.90 2.36
C LEU A 59 0.17 1.13 1.29
N LEU A 60 -0.92 1.79 1.68
CA LEU A 60 -1.99 2.17 0.77
C LEU A 60 -1.82 3.62 0.34
N TYR A 61 -1.88 3.83 -0.97
CA TYR A 61 -1.81 5.15 -1.60
C TYR A 61 -3.02 5.41 -2.49
N ASP A 62 -3.36 6.68 -2.59
CA ASP A 62 -4.30 7.21 -3.55
C ASP A 62 -3.51 7.90 -4.65
N VAL A 63 -4.02 7.85 -5.88
CA VAL A 63 -3.44 8.53 -7.04
C VAL A 63 -4.50 9.36 -7.74
N GLU A 64 -4.16 10.58 -8.09
CA GLU A 64 -4.94 11.45 -8.96
C GLU A 64 -4.16 11.68 -10.26
N PHE A 65 -4.84 11.58 -11.40
CA PHE A 65 -4.25 11.86 -12.70
C PHE A 65 -4.41 13.35 -13.00
N ASP A 66 -3.31 14.03 -13.33
CA ASP A 66 -3.32 15.47 -13.55
C ASP A 66 -2.46 15.84 -14.77
N ASP A 67 -3.02 16.66 -15.66
CA ASP A 67 -2.42 17.10 -16.92
C ASP A 67 -1.81 18.51 -16.84
N ARG A 68 -1.89 19.16 -15.66
CA ARG A 68 -1.29 20.47 -15.41
C ARG A 68 0.23 20.38 -15.35
N SER A 69 0.88 21.56 -15.26
CA SER A 69 2.32 21.62 -15.14
C SER A 69 2.79 21.05 -13.79
N PHE A 70 4.01 20.48 -13.76
CA PHE A 70 4.64 20.00 -12.53
C PHE A 70 4.57 21.01 -11.38
N THR A 71 4.86 22.29 -11.67
CA THR A 71 4.86 23.35 -10.67
C THR A 71 3.48 23.68 -10.13
N ASP A 72 2.41 23.45 -10.91
CA ASP A 72 1.04 23.68 -10.46
C ASP A 72 0.48 22.53 -9.60
N ILE A 73 1.05 21.33 -9.77
CA ILE A 73 0.63 20.11 -9.06
C ILE A 73 1.47 19.92 -7.79
N PHE A 74 2.78 19.85 -7.95
CA PHE A 74 3.73 19.47 -6.88
C PHE A 74 4.43 20.68 -6.25
N GLY A 75 4.46 21.82 -6.95
CA GLY A 75 5.24 22.99 -6.56
C GLY A 75 6.75 22.75 -6.73
N ASP A 76 7.35 21.99 -5.83
CA ASP A 76 8.78 21.67 -5.78
C ASP A 76 9.05 20.22 -5.29
N ALA A 77 10.31 19.91 -5.00
CA ALA A 77 10.73 18.58 -4.53
C ALA A 77 10.04 18.11 -3.25
N THR A 78 9.57 19.05 -2.41
CA THR A 78 8.92 18.73 -1.13
C THR A 78 7.48 18.25 -1.28
N GLY A 79 6.88 18.44 -2.47
CA GLY A 79 5.56 17.94 -2.81
C GLY A 79 5.57 16.55 -3.43
N LEU A 80 6.73 15.88 -3.56
CA LEU A 80 6.84 14.55 -4.14
C LEU A 80 6.64 13.46 -3.08
N ASP A 81 5.78 12.48 -3.36
CA ASP A 81 5.65 11.30 -2.50
C ASP A 81 6.78 10.30 -2.71
N ALA A 82 7.23 10.10 -3.96
CA ALA A 82 8.40 9.29 -4.24
C ALA A 82 9.67 10.11 -4.01
N ILE A 83 10.58 9.58 -3.20
CA ILE A 83 11.86 10.25 -2.87
C ILE A 83 13.07 9.56 -3.50
N SER A 84 12.84 8.52 -4.30
CA SER A 84 13.87 7.77 -5.02
C SER A 84 13.35 7.19 -6.33
N ASP A 85 14.27 6.85 -7.23
CA ASP A 85 13.97 6.16 -8.47
C ASP A 85 13.32 4.78 -8.24
N VAL A 86 13.77 4.05 -7.21
CA VAL A 86 13.20 2.75 -6.80
C VAL A 86 11.74 2.92 -6.37
N GLU A 87 11.45 3.90 -5.52
CA GLU A 87 10.09 4.12 -5.04
C GLU A 87 9.14 4.57 -6.17
N ALA A 88 9.61 5.45 -7.04
CA ALA A 88 8.86 5.87 -8.24
C ALA A 88 8.59 4.71 -9.19
N PHE A 89 9.55 3.79 -9.32
CA PHE A 89 9.38 2.55 -10.08
C PHE A 89 8.26 1.71 -9.46
N ASP A 90 8.28 1.49 -8.14
CA ASP A 90 7.28 0.69 -7.44
C ASP A 90 5.86 1.28 -7.57
N PHE A 91 5.73 2.60 -7.45
CA PHE A 91 4.48 3.31 -7.76
C PHE A 91 4.01 3.08 -9.20
N SER A 92 4.93 3.15 -10.16
CA SER A 92 4.59 2.98 -11.58
C SER A 92 4.23 1.53 -11.92
N VAL A 93 4.86 0.55 -11.27
CA VAL A 93 4.46 -0.87 -11.35
C VAL A 93 3.06 -1.04 -10.76
N ALA A 94 2.79 -0.45 -9.60
CA ALA A 94 1.48 -0.54 -8.96
C ALA A 94 0.35 0.03 -9.84
N LEU A 95 0.60 1.08 -10.64
CA LEU A 95 -0.39 1.55 -11.61
C LEU A 95 -0.77 0.48 -12.63
N LEU A 96 0.20 -0.23 -13.19
CA LEU A 96 -0.07 -1.31 -14.17
C LEU A 96 -0.73 -2.52 -13.50
N ASP A 97 -0.31 -2.86 -12.27
CA ASP A 97 -0.81 -4.03 -11.56
C ASP A 97 -2.23 -3.86 -11.01
N PHE A 98 -2.64 -2.62 -10.69
CA PHE A 98 -3.89 -2.34 -9.96
C PHE A 98 -4.89 -1.46 -10.68
N VAL A 99 -4.44 -0.57 -11.57
CA VAL A 99 -5.28 0.48 -12.18
C VAL A 99 -5.44 0.24 -13.68
N LEU A 100 -4.33 0.05 -14.37
CA LEU A 100 -4.22 -0.12 -15.82
C LEU A 100 -4.04 -1.61 -16.14
N ILE A 101 -5.00 -2.44 -15.70
CA ILE A 101 -4.91 -3.91 -15.80
C ILE A 101 -5.46 -4.41 -17.15
N ASP A 102 -4.65 -5.18 -17.87
CA ASP A 102 -5.05 -5.89 -19.08
C ASP A 102 -5.73 -7.24 -18.79
N LEU A 103 -7.05 -7.22 -18.63
CA LEU A 103 -7.84 -8.44 -18.40
C LEU A 103 -9.22 -8.34 -19.08
N ASN A 104 -9.46 -9.08 -20.16
CA ASN A 104 -10.80 -9.34 -20.73
C ASN A 104 -11.76 -8.11 -20.79
N ASN A 105 -11.36 -7.07 -21.52
CA ASN A 105 -12.14 -5.86 -21.88
C ASN A 105 -12.13 -4.67 -20.88
N PHE A 106 -11.02 -4.38 -20.20
CA PHE A 106 -10.94 -3.21 -19.31
C PHE A 106 -10.82 -1.88 -20.07
N LEU A 107 -11.46 -0.85 -19.50
CA LEU A 107 -11.71 0.45 -20.13
C LEU A 107 -10.43 1.28 -20.28
N PHE A 108 -9.65 1.42 -19.21
CA PHE A 108 -8.55 2.38 -19.15
C PHE A 108 -7.25 1.85 -19.75
N ASP A 109 -7.02 0.55 -19.64
CA ASP A 109 -5.92 -0.17 -20.26
C ASP A 109 -6.11 -0.25 -21.79
N SER A 110 -7.19 -0.89 -22.25
CA SER A 110 -7.45 -1.07 -23.69
C SER A 110 -7.89 0.22 -24.41
N LEU A 111 -8.28 1.27 -23.68
CA LEU A 111 -8.55 2.62 -24.22
C LEU A 111 -7.83 3.69 -23.37
N PRO A 112 -6.51 3.88 -23.55
CA PRO A 112 -5.72 4.86 -22.78
C PRO A 112 -6.31 6.28 -22.77
N LEU A 113 -6.98 6.70 -23.86
CA LEU A 113 -7.68 8.00 -23.97
C LEU A 113 -8.78 8.22 -22.92
N THR A 114 -9.20 7.17 -22.21
CA THR A 114 -10.20 7.25 -21.13
C THR A 114 -9.57 7.52 -19.77
N THR A 115 -8.27 7.76 -19.68
CA THR A 115 -7.60 8.26 -18.48
C THR A 115 -7.36 9.76 -18.60
N LEU A 116 -7.61 10.52 -17.53
CA LEU A 116 -7.49 11.98 -17.54
C LEU A 116 -6.07 12.41 -17.95
N GLY A 117 -5.98 13.32 -18.92
CA GLY A 117 -4.72 13.82 -19.48
C GLY A 117 -4.13 12.98 -20.62
N CYS A 118 -4.65 11.78 -20.88
CA CYS A 118 -4.22 10.97 -22.01
C CYS A 118 -4.99 11.35 -23.27
N GLU A 119 -4.31 11.88 -24.30
CA GLU A 119 -4.98 12.30 -25.54
C GLU A 119 -4.83 11.28 -26.68
N ASN A 120 -3.98 10.28 -26.50
CA ASN A 120 -3.71 9.26 -27.51
C ASN A 120 -4.42 7.93 -27.21
N ALA A 121 -5.08 7.38 -28.23
CA ALA A 121 -5.87 6.17 -28.13
C ALA A 121 -5.05 4.87 -28.08
N ASP A 122 -3.77 4.93 -28.46
CA ASP A 122 -2.90 3.75 -28.57
C ASP A 122 -1.90 3.67 -27.40
N ILE A 123 -1.55 4.81 -26.78
CA ILE A 123 -0.54 4.86 -25.71
C ILE A 123 -0.82 6.00 -24.74
N CYS A 124 -0.62 5.74 -23.45
CA CYS A 124 -0.49 6.77 -22.43
C CYS A 124 0.68 6.50 -21.48
N GLN A 125 1.37 7.56 -21.08
CA GLN A 125 2.49 7.51 -20.15
C GLN A 125 2.13 8.27 -18.88
N VAL A 126 1.93 7.53 -17.80
CA VAL A 126 1.71 8.14 -16.49
C VAL A 126 3.06 8.30 -15.80
N MET A 127 3.40 9.55 -15.46
CA MET A 127 4.68 9.93 -14.89
C MET A 127 4.57 10.04 -13.36
N THR A 128 5.44 9.31 -12.66
CA THR A 128 5.64 9.45 -11.21
C THR A 128 6.96 10.18 -10.97
N PRO A 129 6.94 11.46 -10.55
CA PRO A 129 8.16 12.21 -10.26
C PRO A 129 8.83 11.78 -8.97
N PHE A 130 10.16 11.87 -8.91
CA PHE A 130 10.92 11.52 -7.71
C PHE A 130 12.12 12.41 -7.40
N ASP A 131 12.53 13.24 -8.35
CA ASP A 131 13.57 14.23 -8.13
C ASP A 131 13.34 15.42 -9.08
N VAL A 132 13.76 16.60 -8.65
CA VAL A 132 13.63 17.81 -9.44
C VAL A 132 14.89 18.65 -9.31
N SER A 133 15.45 18.99 -10.46
CA SER A 133 16.57 19.92 -10.60
C SER A 133 16.06 21.29 -11.05
N GLN A 134 16.96 22.24 -11.32
CA GLN A 134 16.57 23.58 -11.79
C GLN A 134 15.86 23.58 -13.15
N THR A 135 16.07 22.54 -13.97
CA THR A 135 15.59 22.52 -15.37
C THR A 135 14.87 21.25 -15.74
N GLU A 136 14.90 20.23 -14.88
CA GLU A 136 14.50 18.88 -15.22
C GLU A 136 13.81 18.20 -14.04
N VAL A 137 12.73 17.46 -14.32
CA VAL A 137 12.07 16.55 -13.39
C VAL A 137 12.43 15.12 -13.77
N SER A 138 13.01 14.38 -12.83
CA SER A 138 13.25 12.95 -12.96
C SER A 138 11.97 12.18 -12.65
N VAL A 139 11.55 11.31 -13.57
CA VAL A 139 10.30 10.54 -13.43
C VAL A 139 10.52 9.06 -13.75
N ALA A 140 9.72 8.20 -13.10
CA ALA A 140 9.40 6.86 -13.59
C ALA A 140 8.11 6.94 -14.44
N ARG A 141 7.97 6.08 -15.44
CA ARG A 141 6.81 6.07 -16.35
C ARG A 141 6.13 4.71 -16.33
N ALA A 142 4.85 4.69 -16.00
CA ALA A 142 3.96 3.59 -16.37
C ALA A 142 3.46 3.87 -17.80
N VAL A 143 3.91 3.06 -18.74
CA VAL A 143 3.49 3.14 -20.15
C VAL A 143 2.39 2.11 -20.33
N ASN A 144 1.17 2.61 -20.53
CA ASN A 144 0.00 1.84 -20.89
C ASN A 144 -0.18 1.91 -22.41
N VAL A 145 -0.21 0.76 -23.06
CA VAL A 145 -0.41 0.63 -24.50
C VAL A 145 -1.66 -0.18 -24.71
N ALA A 146 -2.55 0.28 -25.60
CA ALA A 146 -3.84 -0.37 -25.88
C ALA A 146 -3.75 -1.85 -26.37
N SER A 147 -2.54 -2.38 -26.57
CA SER A 147 -2.29 -3.77 -26.96
C SER A 147 -1.97 -4.65 -25.75
N ILE A 148 -2.49 -5.88 -25.76
CA ILE A 148 -2.48 -6.90 -24.68
C ILE A 148 -1.10 -7.26 -24.07
N ASN A 149 0.01 -6.71 -24.56
CA ASN A 149 1.36 -6.94 -23.98
C ASN A 149 2.29 -5.74 -24.19
N GLY A 150 1.75 -4.54 -24.43
CA GLY A 150 2.56 -3.36 -24.73
C GLY A 150 3.03 -2.60 -23.48
N ASP A 151 2.47 -2.93 -22.33
CA ASP A 151 2.71 -2.19 -21.11
C ASP A 151 4.12 -2.38 -20.58
N SER A 152 4.66 -1.30 -20.04
CA SER A 152 5.99 -1.33 -19.46
C SER A 152 6.19 -0.22 -18.43
N VAL A 153 7.07 -0.47 -17.48
CA VAL A 153 7.62 0.58 -16.62
C VAL A 153 9.01 0.94 -17.13
N THR A 154 9.22 2.23 -17.41
CA THR A 154 10.53 2.74 -17.83
C THR A 154 11.06 3.74 -16.80
N LEU A 155 12.30 3.52 -16.37
CA LEU A 155 13.08 4.49 -15.62
C LEU A 155 13.84 5.40 -16.56
N GLY A 156 13.87 6.69 -16.25
CA GLY A 156 14.96 7.54 -16.74
C GLY A 156 14.67 8.31 -18.01
N ASN A 157 13.66 9.18 -17.98
CA ASN A 157 13.66 10.36 -18.84
C ASN A 157 13.45 11.59 -17.97
N THR A 158 14.41 12.51 -17.98
CA THR A 158 14.18 13.83 -17.42
C THR A 158 13.20 14.57 -18.33
N THR A 159 12.14 15.12 -17.74
CA THR A 159 11.23 16.02 -18.45
C THR A 159 11.69 17.45 -18.20
N PRO A 160 11.80 18.30 -19.23
CA PRO A 160 12.09 19.71 -19.01
C PRO A 160 11.03 20.32 -18.11
N LEU A 161 11.44 20.97 -17.01
CA LEU A 161 10.56 21.91 -16.32
C LEU A 161 10.25 23.04 -17.30
N ALA A 162 8.98 23.25 -17.63
CA ALA A 162 8.59 24.40 -18.43
C ALA A 162 9.16 25.69 -17.78
N PRO A 163 9.87 26.56 -18.51
CA PRO A 163 10.55 27.69 -17.90
C PRO A 163 9.54 28.78 -17.51
N GLY A 164 9.12 28.77 -16.24
CA GLY A 164 8.52 29.93 -15.58
C GLY A 164 9.59 30.94 -15.16
N LEU A 165 9.74 32.01 -15.96
CA LEU A 165 10.38 33.30 -15.63
C LEU A 165 11.92 33.40 -15.61
N GLY A 166 12.50 34.11 -16.59
CA GLY A 166 13.73 34.90 -16.34
C GLY A 166 14.70 35.14 -17.49
N ARG A 167 14.64 34.46 -18.62
CA ARG A 167 15.52 34.76 -19.77
C ARG A 167 14.75 34.86 -21.08
N PRO A 168 14.91 35.95 -21.85
CA PRO A 168 14.37 36.06 -23.20
C PRO A 168 15.26 35.23 -24.13
N ARG A 169 15.15 33.91 -24.05
CA ARG A 169 15.47 33.07 -25.19
C ARG A 169 14.14 32.70 -25.81
N PRO A 170 13.86 33.05 -27.07
CA PRO A 170 12.81 32.40 -27.82
C PRO A 170 13.29 30.97 -28.06
N LEU A 171 13.10 30.12 -27.06
CA LEU A 171 12.99 28.70 -27.30
C LEU A 171 11.58 28.48 -27.89
N PRO A 172 11.42 27.54 -28.83
CA PRO A 172 10.09 27.11 -29.25
C PRO A 172 9.27 26.72 -28.01
N PRO A 173 7.93 26.85 -28.05
CA PRO A 173 7.07 26.45 -26.93
C PRO A 173 7.52 25.07 -26.46
N VAL A 174 7.92 24.99 -25.18
CA VAL A 174 8.09 23.70 -24.53
C VAL A 174 6.66 23.22 -24.38
N ASP A 175 6.34 22.21 -25.19
CA ASP A 175 5.03 21.58 -25.22
C ASP A 175 4.65 21.17 -23.78
N PRO A 176 3.34 21.01 -23.47
CA PRO A 176 2.91 20.21 -22.31
C PRO A 176 3.69 18.88 -22.24
N PRO A 177 3.57 18.05 -21.19
CA PRO A 177 3.90 16.64 -21.39
C PRO A 177 3.33 16.25 -22.76
N THR A 178 4.20 15.76 -23.67
CA THR A 178 3.79 15.42 -25.05
C THR A 178 2.41 14.76 -24.97
N GLU A 179 1.48 14.97 -25.90
CA GLU A 179 0.05 14.51 -25.92
C GLU A 179 -0.21 13.06 -25.40
N LEU A 180 0.86 12.30 -25.19
CA LEU A 180 0.99 10.97 -24.64
C LEU A 180 1.23 10.88 -23.11
N ALA A 181 1.37 11.97 -22.33
CA ALA A 181 1.81 11.87 -20.93
C ALA A 181 1.04 12.72 -19.90
N VAL A 182 0.87 12.17 -18.68
CA VAL A 182 0.13 12.77 -17.55
C VAL A 182 0.91 12.55 -16.26
N TYR A 183 0.70 13.35 -15.22
CA TYR A 183 1.29 13.10 -13.90
C TYR A 183 0.39 12.23 -13.03
N ALA A 184 0.99 11.29 -12.30
CA ALA A 184 0.38 10.63 -11.15
C ALA A 184 0.73 11.42 -9.89
N ASN A 185 -0.27 12.10 -9.34
CA ASN A 185 -0.17 12.77 -8.05
C ASN A 185 -0.57 11.79 -6.95
N TRP A 186 0.42 11.26 -6.26
CA TRP A 186 0.20 10.28 -5.21
C TRP A 186 -0.15 10.97 -3.90
N SER A 187 -0.71 10.21 -2.96
CA SER A 187 -0.84 10.61 -1.58
C SER A 187 -1.08 9.38 -0.72
N LEU A 188 -0.59 9.40 0.52
CA LEU A 188 -0.88 8.29 1.44
C LEU A 188 -2.38 8.23 1.71
N SER A 189 -3.00 7.06 1.49
CA SER A 189 -4.43 6.91 1.68
C SER A 189 -4.78 7.14 3.14
N ASN A 190 -5.69 8.08 3.42
CA ASN A 190 -6.23 8.32 4.75
C ASN A 190 -7.37 7.35 5.08
N VAL A 191 -7.27 6.09 4.64
CA VAL A 191 -8.21 5.06 5.06
C VAL A 191 -8.01 4.88 6.55
N ALA A 192 -8.89 5.52 7.33
CA ALA A 192 -9.29 4.94 8.58
C ALA A 192 -9.76 3.53 8.20
N ILE A 193 -8.95 2.51 8.52
CA ILE A 193 -9.43 1.14 8.44
C ILE A 193 -10.72 1.19 9.23
N ASP A 194 -11.85 1.04 8.53
CA ASP A 194 -13.16 1.02 9.14
C ASP A 194 -13.20 -0.34 9.86
N VAL A 195 -12.50 -0.38 11.00
CA VAL A 195 -12.38 -1.56 11.84
C VAL A 195 -13.81 -1.82 12.24
N PRO A 196 -14.44 -2.91 11.74
CA PRO A 196 -15.82 -3.18 12.06
C PRO A 196 -15.93 -3.17 13.58
N GLU A 197 -16.74 -2.27 14.12
CA GLU A 197 -16.92 -2.22 15.57
C GLU A 197 -17.26 -3.65 16.00
N PRO A 198 -16.54 -4.19 17.00
CA PRO A 198 -16.76 -5.57 17.41
C PRO A 198 -18.25 -5.67 17.75
N PRO A 199 -18.97 -6.66 17.20
CA PRO A 199 -20.41 -6.72 17.36
C PRO A 199 -20.78 -6.61 18.84
N PRO A 200 -21.82 -5.84 19.24
CA PRO A 200 -22.07 -5.48 20.64
C PRO A 200 -22.10 -6.69 21.59
N TRP A 201 -22.48 -7.86 21.07
CA TRP A 201 -22.52 -9.11 21.81
C TRP A 201 -21.14 -9.61 22.24
N THR A 202 -20.06 -9.34 21.51
CA THR A 202 -18.70 -9.73 21.88
C THR A 202 -18.25 -9.05 23.17
N ILE A 203 -18.51 -7.74 23.28
CA ILE A 203 -18.25 -6.95 24.49
C ILE A 203 -19.14 -7.44 25.64
N LEU A 204 -20.40 -7.75 25.35
CA LEU A 204 -21.34 -8.27 26.34
C LEU A 204 -20.91 -9.65 26.88
N LEU A 205 -20.44 -10.54 26.01
CA LEU A 205 -19.89 -11.85 26.39
C LEU A 205 -18.63 -11.71 27.24
N ALA A 206 -17.72 -10.80 26.86
CA ALA A 206 -16.53 -10.50 27.64
C ALA A 206 -16.89 -9.99 29.05
N MET A 207 -17.87 -9.08 29.15
CA MET A 207 -18.36 -8.58 30.44
C MET A 207 -18.99 -9.68 31.30
N VAL A 208 -19.81 -10.56 30.72
CA VAL A 208 -20.42 -11.71 31.44
C VAL A 208 -19.34 -12.66 31.96
N LEU A 209 -18.33 -12.97 31.16
CA LEU A 209 -17.22 -13.83 31.57
C LEU A 209 -16.41 -13.21 32.72
N ILE A 210 -16.15 -11.90 32.68
CA ILE A 210 -15.47 -11.17 33.77
C ILE A 210 -16.31 -11.23 35.06
N PHE A 211 -17.63 -11.00 34.96
CA PHE A 211 -18.54 -11.07 36.10
C PHE A 211 -18.63 -12.49 36.69
N ALA A 212 -18.77 -13.52 35.85
CA ALA A 212 -18.81 -14.91 36.28
C ALA A 212 -17.53 -15.30 37.02
N ARG A 213 -16.37 -14.90 36.49
CA ARG A 213 -15.06 -15.17 37.12
C ARG A 213 -14.91 -14.46 38.46
N ARG A 214 -15.37 -13.20 38.59
CA ARG A 214 -15.37 -12.47 39.87
C ARG A 214 -16.25 -13.15 40.92
N ARG A 215 -17.43 -13.66 40.52
CA ARG A 215 -18.35 -14.32 41.43
C ARG A 215 -17.81 -15.65 41.96
N LEU A 216 -17.10 -16.41 41.13
CA LEU A 216 -16.46 -17.66 41.53
C LEU A 216 -15.28 -17.45 42.50
N ASN A 217 -14.62 -16.29 42.44
CA ASN A 217 -13.47 -15.98 43.27
C ASN A 217 -13.81 -15.32 44.62
N HIS A 218 -15.08 -15.07 44.96
CA HIS A 218 -15.43 -14.55 46.29
C HIS A 218 -15.41 -15.70 47.32
N PRO A 219 -14.43 -15.75 48.24
CA PRO A 219 -14.44 -16.74 49.31
C PRO A 219 -15.69 -16.50 50.18
N ARG A 220 -16.46 -17.57 50.42
CA ARG A 220 -17.58 -17.52 51.37
C ARG A 220 -17.00 -17.11 52.72
N GLN A 221 -17.34 -15.91 53.17
CA GLN A 221 -17.13 -15.54 54.56
C GLN A 221 -18.04 -16.43 55.39
N THR A 222 -17.45 -17.43 56.03
CA THR A 222 -18.10 -18.22 57.06
C THR A 222 -18.26 -17.31 58.28
N THR A 223 -19.47 -16.78 58.48
CA THR A 223 -19.83 -16.08 59.71
C THR A 223 -19.86 -17.10 60.84
N SER A 224 -18.97 -16.92 61.82
CA SER A 224 -18.93 -17.64 63.10
C SER A 224 -19.93 -17.08 64.09
#